data_AF-A0A4R3ML20-F1
#
_entry.id   AF-A0A4R3ML20-F1
#
_cell.length_a   1.000
_cell.length_b   1.000
_cell.length_c   1.000
_cell.angle_alpha   90.00
_cell.angle_beta   90.00
_cell.angle_gamma   90.00
#
_symmetry.space_group_name_H-M   'P 1'
#
loop_
_entity.id
_entity.type
_entity.pdbx_description
1 polymer ?
#
loop_
_entity_poly.entity_id
_entity_poly.type
_entity_poly.pdbx_seq_one_letter_code
_entity_poly.pdbx_strand_id
1 'polypeptide(L)'
;MYRNVVLDIYEQIAGNSGDLVFSDNNQEIKFSKHVDIVNDYININLNDKKILNKLYNLLKSKSLEEYDSYCRISECITEYVQELLFDEELDLVQIDNIDPVDIFKGVSIEIDDSSKNITERLLEYITISEKFMDTKIFVFVNLREFFADDEVIQIYNKLLLNKTRFVIIQSKLMESIDCREISYIIDEDLCEI
;
A
#
# COMPACT_ATOMS: atom_id res chain seq x y z
N MET A 1 27.02 3.24 7.94
CA MET A 1 25.88 4.11 8.27
C MET A 1 24.61 3.75 7.49
N TYR A 2 24.59 3.91 6.15
CA TYR A 2 23.42 3.66 5.28
C TYR A 2 22.59 2.41 5.64
N ARG A 3 23.23 1.24 5.74
CA ARG A 3 22.56 -0.02 6.08
C ARG A 3 21.82 0.05 7.42
N ASN A 4 22.41 0.68 8.44
CA ASN A 4 21.82 0.77 9.77
C ASN A 4 20.58 1.66 9.75
N VAL A 5 20.62 2.78 9.00
CA VAL A 5 19.44 3.65 8.79
C VAL A 5 18.30 2.87 8.16
N VAL A 6 18.56 2.13 7.08
CA VAL A 6 17.52 1.33 6.42
C VAL A 6 16.97 0.26 7.35
N LEU A 7 17.83 -0.47 8.08
CA LEU A 7 17.39 -1.49 9.05
C LEU A 7 16.56 -0.90 10.20
N ASP A 8 16.96 0.27 10.72
CA ASP A 8 16.23 0.96 11.78
C ASP A 8 14.79 1.30 11.35
N ILE A 9 14.62 1.79 10.11
CA ILE A 9 13.29 2.07 9.53
C ILE A 9 12.45 0.78 9.45
N TYR A 10 13.05 -0.35 9.04
CA TYR A 10 12.34 -1.64 8.99
C TYR A 10 11.87 -2.09 10.37
N GLU A 11 12.74 -2.04 11.37
CA GLU A 11 12.40 -2.41 12.74
C GLU A 11 11.28 -1.54 13.30
N GLN A 12 11.33 -0.23 13.04
CA GLN A 12 10.29 0.71 13.49
C GLN A 12 8.96 0.54 12.75
N ILE A 13 8.98 0.18 11.46
CA ILE A 13 7.77 -0.19 10.71
C ILE A 13 7.15 -1.47 11.29
N ALA A 14 7.97 -2.43 11.71
CA ALA A 14 7.52 -3.64 12.42
C ALA A 14 7.00 -3.34 13.84
N GLY A 15 7.20 -2.11 14.34
CA GLY A 15 6.73 -1.65 15.65
C GLY A 15 7.75 -1.80 16.77
N ASN A 16 9.01 -2.12 16.44
CA ASN A 16 10.12 -2.17 17.38
C ASN A 16 10.69 -0.76 17.64
N SER A 17 11.54 -0.64 18.66
CA SER A 17 12.26 0.61 18.95
C SER A 17 13.36 0.86 17.92
N GLY A 18 13.63 2.14 17.64
CA GLY A 18 14.75 2.56 16.80
C GLY A 18 15.23 3.96 17.17
N ASP A 19 16.33 4.37 16.56
CA ASP A 19 17.00 5.65 16.84
C ASP A 19 16.46 6.80 15.98
N LEU A 20 15.88 6.50 14.81
CA LEU A 20 15.33 7.53 13.92
C LEU A 20 13.99 8.05 14.44
N VAL A 21 13.86 9.37 14.51
CA VAL A 21 12.61 10.02 14.90
C VAL A 21 12.00 10.71 13.69
N PHE A 22 10.77 10.32 13.34
CA PHE A 22 9.94 11.08 12.41
C PHE A 22 8.91 11.86 13.22
N SER A 23 8.81 13.17 13.00
CA SER A 23 7.89 14.02 13.75
C SER A 23 7.24 15.08 12.88
N ASP A 24 6.07 15.56 13.30
CA ASP A 24 5.34 16.67 12.70
C ASP A 24 4.87 17.59 13.83
N ASN A 25 5.28 18.86 13.79
CA ASN A 25 5.03 19.84 14.87
C ASN A 25 5.43 19.34 16.27
N ASN A 26 6.64 18.79 16.41
CA ASN A 26 7.19 18.20 17.63
C ASN A 26 6.38 17.02 18.21
N GLN A 27 5.50 16.41 17.41
CA GLN A 27 4.84 15.15 17.76
C GLN A 27 5.43 14.02 16.95
N GLU A 28 5.93 13.00 17.64
CA GLU A 28 6.44 11.80 16.99
C GLU A 28 5.34 11.08 16.22
N ILE A 29 5.68 10.70 15.00
CA ILE A 29 4.84 9.92 14.10
C ILE A 29 5.32 8.48 14.16
N LYS A 30 4.41 7.56 14.47
CA LYS A 30 4.71 6.12 14.48
C LYS A 30 4.95 5.61 13.06
N PHE A 31 6.15 5.07 12.83
CA PHE A 31 6.56 4.47 11.56
C PHE A 31 5.57 3.39 11.11
N SER A 32 5.26 2.44 11.98
CA SER A 32 4.34 1.32 11.74
C SER A 32 2.94 1.69 11.21
N LYS A 33 2.51 2.96 11.34
CA LYS A 33 1.22 3.43 10.84
C LYS A 33 1.32 4.36 9.64
N HIS A 34 2.40 5.13 9.56
CA HIS A 34 2.43 6.32 8.72
C HIS A 34 3.63 6.38 7.77
N VAL A 35 4.59 5.47 7.90
CA VAL A 35 5.75 5.39 7.01
C VAL A 35 5.58 4.15 6.14
N ASP A 36 5.74 4.34 4.83
CA ASP A 36 5.80 3.26 3.86
C ASP A 36 7.20 3.24 3.23
N ILE A 37 7.89 2.09 3.32
CA ILE A 37 9.23 1.91 2.77
C ILE A 37 9.15 1.10 1.48
N VAL A 38 9.71 1.62 0.40
CA VAL A 38 9.72 0.99 -0.91
C VAL A 38 11.16 0.79 -1.37
N ASN A 39 11.58 -0.47 -1.45
CA ASN A 39 12.92 -0.86 -1.88
C ASN A 39 12.93 -2.07 -2.84
N ASP A 40 11.88 -2.88 -2.83
CA ASP A 40 11.68 -3.98 -3.77
C ASP A 40 10.76 -3.51 -4.89
N TYR A 41 11.35 -2.82 -5.86
CA TYR A 41 10.63 -2.27 -6.99
C TYR A 41 10.12 -3.36 -7.95
N ILE A 42 10.77 -4.54 -7.95
CA ILE A 42 10.41 -5.66 -8.83
C ILE A 42 9.12 -6.33 -8.35
N ASN A 43 9.00 -6.53 -7.03
CA ASN A 43 7.89 -7.27 -6.43
C ASN A 43 6.79 -6.37 -5.83
N ILE A 44 6.63 -5.14 -6.33
CA ILE A 44 5.48 -4.30 -5.99
C ILE A 44 4.21 -5.10 -6.30
N ASN A 45 3.36 -5.33 -5.29
CA ASN A 45 2.16 -6.12 -5.42
C ASN A 45 0.93 -5.26 -5.13
N LEU A 46 0.16 -4.93 -6.16
CA LEU A 46 -1.07 -4.15 -6.01
C LEU A 46 -2.21 -4.95 -5.37
N ASN A 47 -2.04 -6.27 -5.22
CA ASN A 47 -3.01 -7.19 -4.65
C ASN A 47 -2.50 -7.83 -3.37
N ASP A 48 -1.62 -7.13 -2.62
CA ASP A 48 -1.27 -7.58 -1.28
C ASP A 48 -2.53 -7.60 -0.37
N LYS A 49 -2.45 -8.35 0.72
CA LYS A 49 -3.58 -8.53 1.65
C LYS A 49 -4.07 -7.20 2.24
N LYS A 50 -3.19 -6.24 2.49
CA LYS A 50 -3.52 -4.92 3.08
C LYS A 50 -4.33 -4.09 2.07
N ILE A 51 -3.90 -4.08 0.81
CA ILE A 51 -4.59 -3.39 -0.28
C ILE A 51 -5.94 -4.05 -0.56
N LEU A 52 -5.99 -5.37 -0.75
CA LEU A 52 -7.24 -6.09 -1.03
C LEU A 52 -8.27 -5.90 0.09
N ASN A 53 -7.85 -5.94 1.36
CA ASN A 53 -8.76 -5.67 2.47
C ASN A 53 -9.35 -4.26 2.41
N LYS A 54 -8.57 -3.25 2.01
CA LYS A 54 -9.07 -1.87 1.85
C LYS A 54 -9.99 -1.74 0.64
N LEU A 55 -9.68 -2.41 -0.47
CA LEU A 55 -10.53 -2.49 -1.64
C LEU A 55 -11.89 -3.14 -1.28
N TYR A 56 -11.89 -4.28 -0.60
CA TYR A 56 -13.12 -4.95 -0.20
C TYR A 56 -13.96 -4.11 0.77
N ASN A 57 -13.34 -3.38 1.69
CA ASN A 57 -14.06 -2.45 2.56
C ASN A 57 -14.71 -1.30 1.77
N LEU A 58 -14.02 -0.75 0.76
CA LEU A 58 -14.58 0.25 -0.16
C LEU A 58 -15.76 -0.31 -0.95
N LEU A 59 -15.63 -1.52 -1.50
CA LEU A 59 -16.70 -2.15 -2.26
C LEU A 59 -17.89 -2.52 -1.36
N LYS A 60 -17.63 -2.91 -0.11
CA LYS A 60 -18.66 -3.17 0.88
C LYS A 60 -19.48 -1.93 1.18
N SER A 61 -18.84 -0.77 1.38
CA SER A 61 -19.59 0.48 1.62
C SER A 61 -20.50 0.82 0.44
N LYS A 62 -20.01 0.66 -0.80
CA LYS A 62 -20.81 0.86 -2.02
C LYS A 62 -21.95 -0.15 -2.14
N SER A 63 -21.69 -1.42 -1.84
CA SER A 63 -22.71 -2.47 -1.85
C SER A 63 -23.83 -2.20 -0.84
N LEU A 64 -23.53 -1.56 0.28
CA LEU A 64 -24.52 -1.16 1.28
C LEU A 64 -25.30 0.10 0.88
N GLU A 65 -24.76 0.95 -0.01
CA GLU A 65 -25.52 2.02 -0.66
C GLU A 65 -26.54 1.43 -1.67
N GLU A 66 -26.16 0.35 -2.37
CA GLU A 66 -27.04 -0.42 -3.27
C GLU A 66 -27.65 -1.66 -2.58
N TYR A 67 -28.19 -1.46 -1.37
CA TYR A 67 -28.61 -2.54 -0.47
C TYR A 67 -29.58 -3.55 -1.12
N ASP A 68 -30.54 -3.10 -1.92
CA ASP A 68 -31.52 -3.98 -2.58
C ASP A 68 -30.88 -4.99 -3.54
N SER A 69 -29.87 -4.55 -4.32
CA SER A 69 -29.13 -5.42 -5.23
C SER A 69 -28.35 -6.50 -4.47
N TYR A 70 -27.71 -6.10 -3.37
CA TYR A 70 -27.00 -7.00 -2.48
C TYR A 70 -27.94 -8.03 -1.85
N CYS A 71 -29.08 -7.61 -1.29
CA CYS A 71 -30.07 -8.51 -0.69
C CYS A 71 -30.54 -9.57 -1.67
N ARG A 72 -30.88 -9.16 -2.90
CA ARG A 72 -31.31 -10.11 -3.95
C ARG A 72 -30.26 -11.17 -4.26
N ILE A 73 -28.99 -10.78 -4.38
CA ILE A 73 -27.91 -11.73 -4.64
C ILE A 73 -27.70 -12.65 -3.43
N SER A 74 -27.72 -12.08 -2.21
CA SER A 74 -27.57 -12.85 -0.98
C SER A 74 -28.69 -13.88 -0.82
N GLU A 75 -29.94 -13.52 -1.14
CA GLU A 75 -31.09 -14.42 -1.14
C GLU A 75 -30.92 -15.54 -2.16
N CYS A 76 -30.57 -15.24 -3.41
CA CYS A 76 -30.36 -16.26 -4.44
C CYS A 76 -29.25 -17.26 -4.07
N ILE A 77 -28.14 -16.79 -3.50
CA ILE A 77 -27.06 -17.69 -3.03
C ILE A 77 -27.57 -18.53 -1.86
N THR A 78 -28.35 -17.94 -0.95
CA THR A 78 -28.89 -18.64 0.21
C THR A 78 -29.83 -19.76 -0.20
N GLU A 79 -30.79 -19.46 -1.10
CA GLU A 79 -31.75 -20.42 -1.64
C GLU A 79 -31.04 -21.59 -2.34
N TYR A 80 -30.07 -21.30 -3.21
CA TYR A 80 -29.29 -22.33 -3.90
C TYR A 80 -28.56 -23.26 -2.93
N VAL A 81 -27.93 -22.72 -1.89
CA VAL A 81 -27.24 -23.54 -0.88
C VAL A 81 -28.26 -24.37 -0.08
N GLN A 82 -29.41 -23.81 0.31
CA GLN A 82 -30.46 -24.56 1.01
C GLN A 82 -30.99 -25.75 0.20
N GLU A 83 -31.16 -25.58 -1.12
CA GLU A 83 -31.55 -26.68 -2.01
C GLU A 83 -30.51 -27.81 -2.01
N LEU A 84 -29.21 -27.47 -2.02
CA LEU A 84 -28.15 -28.48 -1.93
C LEU A 84 -28.14 -29.20 -0.58
N LEU A 85 -28.39 -28.49 0.52
CA LEU A 85 -28.38 -29.07 1.86
C LEU A 85 -29.61 -29.94 2.14
N PHE A 86 -30.71 -29.76 1.41
CA PHE A 86 -31.98 -30.45 1.66
C PHE A 86 -31.89 -31.97 1.56
N ASP A 87 -31.07 -32.49 0.64
CA ASP A 87 -30.93 -33.93 0.36
C ASP A 87 -29.67 -34.56 0.99
N GLU A 88 -28.95 -33.82 1.85
CA GLU A 88 -27.72 -34.31 2.48
C GLU A 88 -27.98 -35.11 3.77
N GLU A 89 -27.28 -36.24 3.94
CA GLU A 89 -27.41 -37.10 5.15
C GLU A 89 -26.70 -36.51 6.39
N LEU A 90 -25.93 -35.43 6.21
CA LEU A 90 -25.17 -34.77 7.25
C LEU A 90 -25.95 -33.59 7.84
N ASP A 91 -25.86 -33.41 9.17
CA ASP A 91 -26.42 -32.26 9.88
C ASP A 91 -25.58 -30.99 9.59
N LEU A 92 -25.82 -30.38 8.44
CA LEU A 92 -25.13 -29.16 7.98
C LEU A 92 -25.92 -27.91 8.37
N VAL A 93 -25.21 -26.85 8.76
CA VAL A 93 -25.79 -25.55 9.11
C VAL A 93 -25.22 -24.48 8.21
N GLN A 94 -26.10 -23.66 7.64
CA GLN A 94 -25.73 -22.46 6.91
C GLN A 94 -25.62 -21.26 7.87
N ILE A 95 -24.58 -20.45 7.70
CA ILE A 95 -24.42 -19.21 8.47
C ILE A 95 -25.40 -18.17 7.90
N ASP A 96 -26.16 -17.52 8.77
CA ASP A 96 -27.09 -16.46 8.40
C ASP A 96 -26.34 -15.19 7.96
N ASN A 97 -26.78 -14.63 6.83
CA ASN A 97 -26.30 -13.38 6.21
C ASN A 97 -24.87 -13.46 5.63
N ILE A 98 -24.79 -13.38 4.30
CA ILE A 98 -23.53 -13.37 3.55
C ILE A 98 -22.93 -11.96 3.65
N ASP A 99 -21.72 -11.81 4.17
CA ASP A 99 -21.02 -10.52 4.10
C ASP A 99 -20.73 -10.19 2.62
N PRO A 100 -21.00 -8.96 2.11
CA PRO A 100 -20.62 -8.56 0.76
C PRO A 100 -19.14 -8.88 0.42
N VAL A 101 -18.25 -8.81 1.41
CA VAL A 101 -16.83 -9.15 1.26
C VAL A 101 -16.62 -10.60 0.84
N ASP A 102 -17.45 -11.53 1.30
CA ASP A 102 -17.33 -12.95 0.96
C ASP A 102 -17.72 -13.19 -0.49
N ILE A 103 -18.68 -12.44 -1.03
CA ILE A 103 -19.03 -12.45 -2.46
C ILE A 103 -17.82 -11.96 -3.28
N PHE A 104 -17.21 -10.83 -2.90
CA PHE A 104 -16.06 -10.25 -3.61
C PHE A 104 -14.86 -11.18 -3.65
N LYS A 105 -14.59 -11.90 -2.54
CA LYS A 105 -13.56 -12.93 -2.49
C LYS A 105 -13.94 -14.15 -3.34
N GLY A 106 -15.21 -14.56 -3.31
CA GLY A 106 -15.71 -15.70 -4.08
C GLY A 106 -15.59 -15.52 -5.59
N VAL A 107 -15.67 -14.28 -6.08
CA VAL A 107 -15.45 -13.92 -7.49
C VAL A 107 -14.02 -13.42 -7.79
N SER A 108 -13.10 -13.53 -6.85
CA SER A 108 -11.68 -13.14 -6.99
C SER A 108 -11.49 -11.70 -7.49
N ILE A 109 -12.18 -10.72 -6.90
CA ILE A 109 -11.97 -9.31 -7.25
C ILE A 109 -10.54 -8.89 -6.84
N GLU A 110 -9.80 -8.40 -7.83
CA GLU A 110 -8.43 -7.90 -7.73
C GLU A 110 -8.19 -6.69 -8.64
N ILE A 111 -7.08 -5.98 -8.41
CA ILE A 111 -6.61 -4.88 -9.25
C ILE A 111 -5.88 -5.47 -10.45
N ASP A 112 -6.36 -5.18 -11.65
CA ASP A 112 -5.68 -5.57 -12.89
C ASP A 112 -4.43 -4.70 -13.13
N ASP A 113 -3.27 -5.35 -13.16
CA ASP A 113 -1.98 -4.74 -13.44
C ASP A 113 -1.19 -5.48 -14.54
N SER A 114 -1.86 -6.33 -15.29
CA SER A 114 -1.28 -7.22 -16.30
C SER A 114 -0.56 -6.49 -17.43
N SER A 115 -1.01 -5.27 -17.75
CA SER A 115 -0.44 -4.41 -18.79
C SER A 115 0.58 -3.39 -18.26
N LYS A 116 0.78 -3.30 -16.94
CA LYS A 116 1.60 -2.25 -16.34
C LYS A 116 3.08 -2.60 -16.38
N ASN A 117 3.90 -1.65 -16.79
CA ASN A 117 5.34 -1.71 -16.53
C ASN A 117 5.65 -1.40 -15.06
N ILE A 118 6.92 -1.56 -14.66
CA ILE A 118 7.35 -1.40 -13.27
C ILE A 118 7.13 0.03 -12.72
N THR A 119 7.33 1.04 -13.55
CA THR A 119 7.11 2.46 -13.20
C THR A 119 5.62 2.75 -13.03
N GLU A 120 4.77 2.30 -13.96
CA GLU A 120 3.32 2.40 -13.87
C GLU A 120 2.78 1.68 -12.63
N ARG A 121 3.32 0.50 -12.32
CA ARG A 121 2.95 -0.26 -11.13
C ARG A 121 3.31 0.48 -9.85
N LEU A 122 4.49 1.09 -9.77
CA LEU A 122 4.87 1.92 -8.62
C LEU A 122 3.96 3.16 -8.47
N LEU A 123 3.64 3.84 -9.56
CA LEU A 123 2.73 4.99 -9.55
C LEU A 123 1.31 4.61 -9.08
N GLU A 124 0.82 3.45 -9.52
CA GLU A 124 -0.47 2.91 -9.06
C GLU A 124 -0.41 2.53 -7.58
N TYR A 125 0.68 1.88 -7.14
CA TYR A 125 0.91 1.55 -5.73
C TYR A 125 0.89 2.79 -4.84
N ILE A 126 1.58 3.86 -5.24
CA ILE A 126 1.56 5.14 -4.53
C ILE A 126 0.13 5.67 -4.44
N THR A 127 -0.62 5.65 -5.55
CA THR A 127 -2.01 6.13 -5.61
C THR A 127 -2.93 5.35 -4.66
N ILE A 128 -2.82 4.03 -4.67
CA ILE A 128 -3.59 3.14 -3.79
C ILE A 128 -3.23 3.42 -2.33
N SER A 129 -1.94 3.53 -2.03
CA SER A 129 -1.43 3.78 -0.69
C SER A 129 -1.92 5.12 -0.14
N GLU A 130 -1.86 6.19 -0.92
CA GLU A 130 -2.39 7.51 -0.53
C GLU A 130 -3.91 7.50 -0.31
N LYS A 131 -4.64 6.72 -1.11
CA LYS A 131 -6.10 6.67 -1.04
C LYS A 131 -6.62 5.83 0.14
N PHE A 132 -5.94 4.74 0.45
CA PHE A 132 -6.47 3.71 1.34
C PHE A 132 -5.68 3.53 2.64
N MET A 133 -4.43 3.97 2.67
CA MET A 133 -3.56 3.83 3.82
C MET A 133 -3.34 5.18 4.48
N ASP A 134 -3.12 5.18 5.79
CA ASP A 134 -2.81 6.41 6.54
C ASP A 134 -1.34 6.82 6.37
N THR A 135 -0.75 6.53 5.21
CA THR A 135 0.65 6.82 4.89
C THR A 135 0.85 8.33 4.82
N LYS A 136 1.74 8.85 5.67
CA LYS A 136 2.11 10.28 5.70
C LYS A 136 3.39 10.55 4.93
N ILE A 137 4.28 9.56 4.85
CA ILE A 137 5.55 9.67 4.15
C ILE A 137 5.95 8.37 3.47
N PHE A 138 6.47 8.48 2.25
CA PHE A 138 7.17 7.39 1.58
C PHE A 138 8.68 7.51 1.78
N VAL A 139 9.33 6.38 2.06
CA VAL A 139 10.79 6.25 2.09
C VAL A 139 11.18 5.35 0.93
N PHE A 140 11.82 5.92 -0.08
CA PHE A 140 12.36 5.14 -1.20
C PHE A 140 13.83 4.83 -0.95
N VAL A 141 14.24 3.58 -1.18
CA VAL A 141 15.62 3.15 -0.99
C VAL A 141 16.27 2.89 -2.35
N ASN A 142 17.30 3.69 -2.69
CA ASN A 142 18.02 3.61 -3.96
C ASN A 142 17.11 3.70 -5.20
N LEU A 143 16.11 4.59 -5.16
CA LEU A 143 15.17 4.78 -6.28
C LEU A 143 15.88 5.13 -7.59
N ARG A 144 16.89 6.00 -7.50
CA ARG A 144 17.63 6.55 -8.65
C ARG A 144 18.65 5.58 -9.24
N GLU A 145 19.02 4.53 -8.52
CA GLU A 145 19.81 3.44 -9.06
C GLU A 145 18.97 2.41 -9.81
N PHE A 146 17.66 2.36 -9.54
CA PHE A 146 16.76 1.38 -10.13
C PHE A 146 16.04 1.91 -11.38
N PHE A 147 15.54 3.14 -11.32
CA PHE A 147 14.76 3.76 -12.40
C PHE A 147 15.59 4.75 -13.21
N ALA A 148 15.24 4.93 -14.49
CA ALA A 148 15.82 5.98 -15.30
C ALA A 148 15.36 7.37 -14.84
N ASP A 149 16.14 8.41 -15.15
CA ASP A 149 15.85 9.77 -14.67
C ASP A 149 14.45 10.27 -15.07
N ASP A 150 13.98 9.95 -16.28
CA ASP A 150 12.64 10.31 -16.75
C ASP A 150 11.52 9.57 -16.00
N GLU A 151 11.74 8.32 -15.59
CA GLU A 151 10.83 7.55 -14.73
C GLU A 151 10.81 8.12 -13.31
N VAL A 152 11.97 8.47 -12.75
CA VAL A 152 12.07 9.12 -11.44
C VAL A 152 11.35 10.46 -11.42
N ILE A 153 11.50 11.28 -12.47
CA ILE A 153 10.79 12.55 -12.61
C ILE A 153 9.27 12.33 -12.66
N GLN A 154 8.78 11.27 -13.32
CA GLN A 154 7.36 10.92 -13.30
C GLN A 154 6.87 10.59 -11.88
N ILE A 155 7.66 9.83 -11.12
CA ILE A 155 7.36 9.50 -9.71
C ILE A 155 7.33 10.77 -8.85
N TYR A 156 8.29 11.68 -9.01
CA TYR A 156 8.30 12.96 -8.29
C TYR A 156 7.07 13.79 -8.60
N ASN A 157 6.72 13.92 -9.88
CA ASN A 157 5.56 14.69 -10.30
C ASN A 157 4.27 14.15 -9.69
N LYS A 158 4.11 12.82 -9.61
CA LYS A 158 2.96 12.18 -8.97
C LYS A 158 2.88 12.50 -7.47
N LEU A 159 3.98 12.30 -6.73
CA LEU A 159 4.05 12.54 -5.29
C LEU A 159 3.80 14.01 -4.95
N LEU A 160 4.43 14.93 -5.70
CA LEU A 160 4.29 16.37 -5.50
C LEU A 160 2.88 16.86 -5.84
N LEU A 161 2.25 16.36 -6.90
CA LEU A 161 0.87 16.69 -7.26
C LEU A 161 -0.10 16.36 -6.11
N ASN A 162 0.12 15.23 -5.45
CA ASN A 162 -0.69 14.76 -4.33
C ASN A 162 -0.27 15.35 -2.98
N LYS A 163 0.75 16.24 -2.95
CA LYS A 163 1.35 16.83 -1.75
C LYS A 163 1.85 15.78 -0.76
N THR A 164 2.26 14.64 -1.29
CA THR A 164 2.77 13.51 -0.52
C THR A 164 4.20 13.78 -0.12
N ARG A 165 4.50 13.63 1.16
CA ARG A 165 5.87 13.76 1.67
C ARG A 165 6.65 12.50 1.30
N PHE A 166 7.89 12.66 0.87
CA PHE A 166 8.77 11.53 0.61
C PHE A 166 10.22 11.88 0.88
N VAL A 167 11.04 10.86 1.10
CA VAL A 167 12.49 10.93 1.18
C VAL A 167 13.09 9.78 0.39
N ILE A 168 14.24 10.01 -0.22
CA ILE A 168 14.99 8.99 -0.94
C ILE A 168 16.31 8.77 -0.21
N ILE A 169 16.52 7.56 0.27
CA ILE A 169 17.75 7.16 0.94
C ILE A 169 18.64 6.50 -0.10
N GLN A 170 19.77 7.13 -0.42
CA GLN A 170 20.73 6.64 -1.39
C GLN A 170 22.04 6.24 -0.69
N SER A 171 22.69 5.23 -1.25
CA SER A 171 23.98 4.74 -0.74
C SER A 171 25.18 5.56 -1.23
N LYS A 172 24.97 6.43 -2.22
CA LYS A 172 25.99 7.29 -2.84
C LYS A 172 25.38 8.64 -3.21
N LEU A 173 26.23 9.64 -3.31
CA LEU A 173 25.85 10.93 -3.90
C LEU A 173 25.63 10.76 -5.40
N MET A 174 24.56 11.37 -5.91
CA MET A 174 24.23 11.40 -7.33
C MET A 174 23.93 12.84 -7.75
N GLU A 175 24.33 13.22 -8.96
CA GLU A 175 24.02 14.54 -9.52
C GLU A 175 22.51 14.74 -9.57
N SER A 176 22.06 15.98 -9.33
CA SER A 176 20.64 16.27 -9.32
C SER A 176 20.06 16.17 -10.74
N ILE A 177 18.90 15.53 -10.84
CA ILE A 177 18.16 15.35 -12.11
C ILE A 177 16.96 16.27 -12.20
N ASP A 178 16.65 16.98 -11.11
CA ASP A 178 15.52 17.88 -11.00
C ASP A 178 15.86 19.04 -10.06
N CYS A 179 15.62 20.28 -10.49
CA CYS A 179 15.95 21.48 -9.71
C CYS A 179 15.22 21.59 -8.36
N ARG A 180 14.20 20.76 -8.12
CA ARG A 180 13.45 20.66 -6.86
C ARG A 180 14.11 19.73 -5.85
N GLU A 181 15.12 18.95 -6.23
CA GLU A 181 15.81 18.06 -5.31
C GLU A 181 16.64 18.86 -4.30
N ILE A 182 16.47 18.51 -3.03
CA ILE A 182 17.33 18.97 -1.94
C ILE A 182 18.02 17.74 -1.38
N SER A 183 19.33 17.67 -1.55
CA SER A 183 20.15 16.55 -1.09
C SER A 183 20.87 16.92 0.20
N TYR A 184 20.87 15.99 1.15
CA TYR A 184 21.62 16.08 2.39
C TYR A 184 22.64 14.96 2.41
N ILE A 185 23.90 15.28 2.65
CA ILE A 185 24.97 14.28 2.73
C ILE A 185 25.29 14.08 4.20
N ILE A 186 25.20 12.83 4.68
CA ILE A 186 25.65 12.49 6.02
C ILE A 186 26.98 11.78 5.93
N ASP A 187 27.98 12.32 6.61
CA ASP A 187 29.32 11.74 6.66
C ASP A 187 29.44 10.59 7.67
N GLU A 188 30.67 10.05 7.80
CA GLU A 188 30.95 8.94 8.72
C GLU A 188 30.81 9.34 10.20
N ASP A 189 30.90 10.64 10.51
CA ASP A 189 30.77 11.21 11.85
C ASP A 189 29.32 11.60 12.20
N LEU A 190 28.35 11.23 11.34
CA LEU A 190 26.92 11.56 11.45
C LEU A 190 26.62 13.07 11.32
N CYS A 191 27.53 13.83 10.71
CA CYS A 191 27.34 15.25 10.43
C CYS A 191 26.73 15.45 9.04
N GLU A 192 25.88 16.47 8.93
CA GLU A 192 25.33 16.94 7.66
C GLU A 192 26.34 17.87 6.97
N ILE A 193 26.58 17.64 5.67
CA ILE A 193 27.46 18.43 4.80
C ILE A 193 26.65 19.08 3.67
#